data_AF-A0A1B6J4Z9-F1
#
_entry.id   AF-A0A1B6J4Z9-F1
#
_cell.length_a   1.000
_cell.length_b   1.000
_cell.length_c   1.000
_cell.angle_alpha   90.00
_cell.angle_beta   90.00
_cell.angle_gamma   90.00
#
_symmetry.space_group_name_H-M   'P 1'
#
loop_
_entity.id
_entity.type
_entity.pdbx_description
1 polymer ?
#
loop_
_entity_poly.entity_id
_entity_poly.type
_entity_poly.pdbx_seq_one_letter_code
_entity_poly.pdbx_strand_id
1 'polypeptide(L)'
;MHSPTRKVTVKEQKEWKIPPCISNWKNAKGYTIPLDKRLAADGRGLQQVHINENFAKLAEALYIADRKAREAVETRAQLEKKLAQKEKEKKEEHLRLLAQKAREERAGIRTTAALEKDDELRERDQMRYERHKDRARERNLARAAPDKRSKLQRDRERDISEQIALGMPAKTITGGEVQFDQRLMNTTKGMDSGYGDDEAYNVYDKPWRDTSSLGQHLYRPSKNVDKDIYGDDLEKIVKTNRFVPDKEFSGTDRSAAQAGRSGPVQFEKEEEDPFGLDQFLTQAKRSSKRPNYERERKDDKRRRH
;
A
#
# COMPACT_ATOMS: atom_id res chain seq x y z
N MET A 1 27.79 42.77 -77.88
CA MET A 1 29.13 42.21 -78.17
C MET A 1 29.80 41.88 -76.84
N HIS A 2 30.10 40.61 -76.57
CA HIS A 2 30.83 40.22 -75.36
C HIS A 2 32.35 40.32 -75.61
N SER A 3 33.10 40.70 -74.58
CA SER A 3 34.56 40.68 -74.63
C SER A 3 35.08 39.23 -74.80
N PRO A 4 36.28 39.05 -75.38
CA PRO A 4 36.86 37.72 -75.58
C PRO A 4 36.98 36.95 -74.26
N THR A 5 36.65 35.65 -74.28
CA THR A 5 36.64 34.81 -73.09
C THR A 5 38.03 34.70 -72.48
N ARG A 6 38.17 35.04 -71.19
CA ARG A 6 39.39 34.78 -70.43
C ARG A 6 39.53 33.28 -70.17
N LYS A 7 40.74 32.75 -70.30
CA LYS A 7 41.01 31.35 -69.96
C LYS A 7 40.96 31.17 -68.45
N VAL A 8 40.06 30.30 -67.99
CA VAL A 8 39.93 29.94 -66.58
C VAL A 8 41.18 29.18 -66.15
N THR A 9 41.72 29.52 -64.98
CA THR A 9 42.86 28.79 -64.41
C THR A 9 42.40 27.51 -63.72
N VAL A 10 43.26 26.48 -63.67
CA VAL A 10 42.94 25.21 -62.97
C VAL A 10 42.66 25.44 -61.48
N LYS A 11 43.32 26.42 -60.86
CA LYS A 11 43.10 26.79 -59.47
C LYS A 11 41.70 27.36 -59.25
N GLU A 12 41.32 28.32 -60.09
CA GLU A 12 39.99 28.92 -60.07
C GLU A 12 38.90 27.86 -60.27
N GLN A 13 39.06 26.97 -61.25
CA GLN A 13 38.10 25.90 -61.48
C GLN A 13 37.92 24.95 -60.26
N LYS A 14 39.00 24.69 -59.49
CA LYS A 14 38.94 23.86 -58.28
C LYS A 14 38.24 24.57 -57.12
N GLU A 15 38.49 25.86 -56.95
CA GLU A 15 37.89 26.68 -55.88
C GLU A 15 36.38 26.84 -56.07
N TRP A 16 35.94 26.91 -57.32
CA TRP A 16 34.51 26.95 -57.69
C TRP A 16 33.84 25.57 -57.72
N LYS A 17 34.50 24.50 -57.27
CA LYS A 17 33.90 23.17 -57.20
C LYS A 17 33.00 23.06 -55.96
N ILE A 18 31.70 23.16 -56.19
CA ILE A 18 30.67 23.07 -55.14
C ILE A 18 30.61 21.63 -54.58
N PRO A 19 30.76 21.44 -53.26
CA PRO A 19 30.57 20.12 -52.64
C PRO A 19 29.14 19.59 -52.81
N PRO A 20 28.95 18.27 -52.93
CA PRO A 20 27.61 17.69 -53.01
C PRO A 20 26.82 17.94 -51.72
N CYS A 21 25.55 18.30 -51.86
CA CYS A 21 24.61 18.40 -50.75
C CYS A 21 24.26 17.00 -50.23
N ILE A 22 24.71 16.70 -49.02
CA ILE A 22 24.32 15.49 -48.29
C ILE A 22 23.41 15.94 -47.16
N SER A 23 22.13 15.59 -47.25
CA SER A 23 21.15 16.00 -46.24
C SER A 23 20.96 14.92 -45.19
N ASN A 24 20.74 15.33 -43.93
CA ASN A 24 20.41 14.42 -42.83
C ASN A 24 18.94 13.94 -42.87
N TRP A 25 18.08 14.54 -43.70
CA TRP A 25 16.63 14.26 -43.74
C TRP A 25 16.14 13.57 -45.01
N LYS A 26 16.76 13.82 -46.16
CA LYS A 26 16.24 13.39 -47.48
C LYS A 26 17.30 12.63 -48.27
N ASN A 27 16.89 11.48 -48.81
CA ASN A 27 17.67 10.66 -49.72
C ASN A 27 16.79 10.13 -50.86
N ALA A 28 16.35 11.02 -51.74
CA ALA A 28 15.33 10.71 -52.75
C ALA A 28 15.73 9.57 -53.72
N LYS A 29 17.03 9.44 -54.01
CA LYS A 29 17.57 8.40 -54.91
C LYS A 29 18.13 7.19 -54.17
N GLY A 30 18.00 7.13 -52.84
CA GLY A 30 18.43 5.98 -52.04
C GLY A 30 19.94 5.72 -52.05
N TYR A 31 20.78 6.74 -52.22
CA TYR A 31 22.23 6.56 -52.25
C TYR A 31 22.77 5.98 -50.93
N THR A 32 23.69 5.00 -51.03
CA THR A 32 24.45 4.49 -49.88
C THR A 32 25.59 5.45 -49.57
N ILE A 33 25.40 6.29 -48.54
CA ILE A 33 26.34 7.34 -48.13
C ILE A 33 26.99 6.92 -46.80
N PRO A 34 28.33 6.92 -46.70
CA PRO A 34 29.05 6.55 -45.48
C PRO A 34 28.81 7.56 -44.35
N LEU A 35 29.01 7.11 -43.10
CA LEU A 35 28.65 7.86 -41.90
C LEU A 35 29.45 9.15 -41.73
N ASP A 36 30.74 9.14 -42.07
CA ASP A 36 31.60 10.32 -42.01
C ASP A 36 31.03 11.47 -42.85
N LYS A 37 30.51 11.18 -44.05
CA LYS A 37 29.93 12.19 -44.95
C LYS A 37 28.56 12.68 -44.52
N ARG A 38 27.78 11.85 -43.82
CA ARG A 38 26.50 12.27 -43.21
C ARG A 38 26.74 13.16 -41.99
N LEU A 39 27.72 12.81 -41.15
CA LEU A 39 28.02 13.51 -39.91
C LEU A 39 28.91 14.75 -40.12
N ALA A 40 29.59 14.87 -41.27
CA ALA A 40 30.49 15.99 -41.56
C ALA A 40 29.81 17.37 -41.47
N ALA A 41 28.52 17.47 -41.84
CA ALA A 41 27.77 18.72 -41.84
C ALA A 41 26.99 18.97 -40.54
N ASP A 42 27.10 18.08 -39.57
CA ASP A 42 26.28 18.09 -38.37
C ASP A 42 26.57 19.28 -37.45
N GLY A 43 27.75 19.90 -37.54
CA GLY A 43 28.12 21.14 -36.84
C GLY A 43 28.17 21.04 -35.31
N ARG A 44 27.55 20.00 -34.72
CA ARG A 44 27.53 19.69 -33.27
C ARG A 44 28.93 19.49 -32.71
N GLY A 45 29.86 18.97 -33.51
CA GLY A 45 31.27 18.84 -33.13
C GLY A 45 32.09 20.13 -33.21
N LEU A 46 31.55 21.19 -33.83
CA LEU A 46 32.20 22.51 -33.93
C LEU A 46 31.80 23.43 -32.78
N GLN A 47 30.66 23.16 -32.13
CA GLN A 47 30.21 23.94 -30.99
C GLN A 47 30.95 23.50 -29.71
N GLN A 48 31.93 24.30 -29.30
CA GLN A 48 32.52 24.17 -27.97
C GLN A 48 31.50 24.63 -26.92
N VAL A 49 31.10 23.73 -26.04
CA VAL A 49 30.21 24.05 -24.91
C VAL A 49 31.04 24.76 -23.84
N HIS A 50 30.72 26.03 -23.60
CA HIS A 50 31.32 26.83 -22.55
C HIS A 50 30.33 26.99 -21.39
N ILE A 51 30.80 26.89 -20.15
CA ILE A 51 29.96 27.01 -18.95
C ILE A 51 30.24 28.35 -18.26
N ASN A 52 29.19 29.03 -17.83
CA ASN A 52 29.27 30.31 -17.12
C ASN A 52 29.62 30.12 -15.63
N GLU A 53 30.53 30.94 -15.09
CA GLU A 53 30.90 30.93 -13.67
C GLU A 53 29.75 31.28 -12.70
N ASN A 54 28.71 31.96 -13.18
CA ASN A 54 27.53 32.26 -12.36
C ASN A 54 26.82 31.00 -11.86
N PHE A 55 26.96 29.86 -12.57
CA PHE A 55 26.45 28.58 -12.09
C PHE A 55 27.17 28.11 -10.82
N ALA A 56 28.48 28.34 -10.71
CA ALA A 56 29.24 28.00 -9.51
C ALA A 56 28.83 28.91 -8.33
N LYS A 57 28.76 30.22 -8.55
CA LYS A 57 28.33 31.19 -7.53
C LYS A 57 26.93 30.88 -6.99
N LEU A 58 26.00 30.53 -7.88
CA LEU A 58 24.65 30.13 -7.49
C LEU A 58 24.64 28.83 -6.67
N ALA A 59 25.38 27.81 -7.13
CA ALA A 59 25.46 26.53 -6.43
C ALA A 59 26.04 26.69 -5.02
N GLU A 60 27.10 27.49 -4.87
CA GLU A 60 27.71 27.80 -3.57
C GLU A 60 26.75 28.58 -2.66
N ALA A 61 26.06 29.59 -3.20
CA ALA A 61 25.08 30.36 -2.46
C ALA A 61 23.95 29.48 -1.92
N LEU A 62 23.42 28.57 -2.74
CA LEU A 62 22.39 27.61 -2.32
C LEU A 62 22.91 26.63 -1.27
N TYR A 63 24.16 26.15 -1.39
CA TYR A 63 24.76 25.26 -0.41
C TYR A 63 24.95 25.94 0.95
N ILE A 64 25.41 27.19 0.95
CA ILE A 64 25.54 28.00 2.18
C ILE A 64 24.17 28.28 2.79
N ALA A 65 23.17 28.60 1.96
CA ALA A 65 21.81 28.86 2.41
C ALA A 65 21.18 27.61 3.05
N ASP A 66 21.30 26.44 2.43
CA ASP A 66 20.78 25.18 2.99
C ASP A 66 21.44 24.84 4.33
N ARG A 67 22.77 24.97 4.43
CA ARG A 67 23.48 24.73 5.69
C ARG A 67 22.98 25.65 6.81
N LYS A 68 22.88 26.95 6.55
CA LYS A 68 22.37 27.93 7.53
C LYS A 68 20.92 27.68 7.90
N ALA A 69 20.08 27.29 6.93
CA ALA A 69 18.68 26.96 7.19
C ALA A 69 18.57 25.74 8.12
N ARG A 70 19.36 24.69 7.89
CA ARG A 70 19.39 23.51 8.76
C ARG A 70 19.85 23.84 10.18
N GLU A 71 20.92 24.61 10.33
CA GLU A 71 21.40 25.07 11.63
C GLU A 71 20.33 25.88 12.39
N ALA A 72 19.63 26.78 11.69
CA ALA A 72 18.54 27.57 12.28
C ALA A 72 17.34 26.70 12.70
N VAL A 73 16.96 25.72 11.88
CA VAL A 73 15.87 24.78 12.20
C VAL A 73 16.26 23.89 13.39
N GLU A 74 17.50 23.39 13.42
CA GLU A 74 17.97 22.54 14.51
C GLU A 74 18.02 23.31 15.84
N THR A 75 18.58 24.52 15.84
CA THR A 75 18.64 25.36 17.04
C THR A 75 17.24 25.71 17.55
N ARG A 76 16.30 26.05 16.65
CA ARG A 76 14.90 26.29 17.02
C ARG A 76 14.25 25.04 17.62
N ALA A 77 14.41 23.88 16.98
CA ALA A 77 13.84 22.62 17.48
C ALA A 77 14.42 22.25 18.86
N GLN A 78 15.71 22.47 19.09
CA GLN A 78 16.34 22.27 20.39
C GLN A 78 15.79 23.23 21.47
N LEU A 79 15.55 24.49 21.13
CA LEU A 79 14.96 25.47 22.05
C LEU A 79 13.51 25.13 22.39
N GLU A 80 12.69 24.79 21.39
CA GLU A 80 11.31 24.37 21.60
C GLU A 80 11.23 23.12 22.48
N LYS A 81 12.12 22.14 22.26
CA LYS A 81 12.21 20.94 23.12
C LYS A 81 12.58 21.29 24.56
N LYS A 82 13.55 22.20 24.78
CA LYS A 82 13.94 22.67 26.12
C LYS A 82 12.79 23.41 26.82
N LEU A 83 12.07 24.27 26.10
CA LEU A 83 10.91 24.98 26.64
C LEU A 83 9.79 24.01 27.03
N ALA A 84 9.47 23.05 26.15
CA ALA A 84 8.47 22.03 26.42
C ALA A 84 8.85 21.15 27.64
N GLN A 85 10.13 20.80 27.79
CA GLN A 85 10.62 20.06 28.96
C GLN A 85 10.47 20.88 30.24
N LYS A 86 10.84 22.17 30.22
CA LYS A 86 10.68 23.07 31.37
C LYS A 86 9.20 23.29 31.73
N GLU A 87 8.32 23.34 30.74
CA GLU A 87 6.88 23.44 30.99
C GLU A 87 6.32 22.15 31.61
N LYS A 88 6.77 20.98 31.15
CA LYS A 88 6.40 19.69 31.76
C LYS A 88 6.88 19.58 33.21
N GLU A 89 8.12 19.97 33.48
CA GLU A 89 8.69 19.98 34.84
C GLU A 89 7.88 20.88 35.77
N LYS A 90 7.54 22.11 35.34
CA LYS A 90 6.66 23.00 36.11
C LYS A 90 5.27 22.40 36.37
N LYS A 91 4.69 21.71 35.39
CA LYS A 91 3.40 21.02 35.56
C LYS A 91 3.52 19.87 36.56
N GLU A 92 4.61 19.10 36.51
CA GLU A 92 4.88 18.01 37.46
C GLU A 92 5.10 18.55 38.89
N GLU A 93 5.89 19.62 39.05
CA GLU A 93 6.08 20.29 40.33
C GLU A 93 4.76 20.85 40.89
N HIS A 94 3.93 21.46 40.04
CA HIS A 94 2.63 21.97 40.45
C HIS A 94 1.70 20.84 40.92
N LEU A 95 1.64 19.74 40.18
CA LEU A 95 0.88 18.55 40.57
C LEU A 95 1.43 17.93 41.86
N ARG A 96 2.75 17.93 42.06
CA ARG A 96 3.41 17.46 43.27
C ARG A 96 3.04 18.31 44.48
N LEU A 97 3.06 19.64 44.34
CA LEU A 97 2.63 20.57 45.40
C LEU A 97 1.15 20.40 45.73
N LEU A 98 0.29 20.26 44.71
CA LEU A 98 -1.13 20.02 44.90
C LEU A 98 -1.38 18.69 45.63
N ALA A 99 -0.66 17.63 45.26
CA ALA A 99 -0.73 16.34 45.91
C ALA A 99 -0.20 16.38 47.35
N GLN A 100 0.88 17.13 47.61
CA GLN A 100 1.40 17.35 48.96
C GLN A 100 0.38 18.10 49.81
N LYS A 101 -0.19 19.20 49.31
CA LYS A 101 -1.24 19.95 50.00
C LYS A 101 -2.48 19.09 50.29
N ALA A 102 -2.93 18.28 49.33
CA ALA A 102 -4.05 17.35 49.54
C ALA A 102 -3.73 16.27 50.60
N ARG A 103 -2.47 15.80 50.66
CA ARG A 103 -2.01 14.89 51.73
C ARG A 103 -1.95 15.60 53.08
N GLU A 104 -1.50 16.84 53.12
CA GLU A 104 -1.44 17.67 54.33
C GLU A 104 -2.84 18.03 54.82
N GLU A 105 -3.80 18.36 53.98
CA GLU A 105 -5.21 18.56 54.37
C GLU A 105 -5.83 17.26 54.89
N ARG A 106 -5.56 16.13 54.22
CA ARG A 106 -5.98 14.80 54.70
C ARG A 106 -5.31 14.40 56.02
N ALA A 107 -4.08 14.84 56.24
CA ALA A 107 -3.34 14.64 57.49
C ALA A 107 -3.67 15.72 58.55
N GLY A 108 -4.20 16.88 58.15
CA GLY A 108 -4.62 17.98 59.02
C GLY A 108 -5.92 17.65 59.75
N ILE A 109 -6.78 16.85 59.12
CA ILE A 109 -7.89 16.16 59.81
C ILE A 109 -7.35 15.19 60.88
N ARG A 110 -6.07 14.77 60.82
CA ARG A 110 -5.41 13.97 61.87
C ARG A 110 -4.60 14.80 62.88
N THR A 111 -4.43 16.12 62.69
CA THR A 111 -3.74 16.96 63.68
C THR A 111 -4.72 17.70 64.61
N THR A 112 -5.98 17.87 64.22
CA THR A 112 -7.07 18.13 65.18
C THR A 112 -7.31 16.90 66.09
N ALA A 113 -7.12 15.69 65.56
CA ALA A 113 -7.12 14.44 66.33
C ALA A 113 -5.91 14.30 67.29
N ALA A 114 -4.91 15.20 67.24
CA ALA A 114 -3.81 15.20 68.20
C ALA A 114 -4.12 15.98 69.50
N LEU A 115 -5.13 16.86 69.47
CA LEU A 115 -5.69 17.50 70.66
C LEU A 115 -6.92 16.73 71.18
N GLU A 116 -7.66 16.03 70.32
CA GLU A 116 -8.63 14.98 70.75
C GLU A 116 -7.96 13.72 71.28
N LYS A 117 -6.64 13.56 71.13
CA LYS A 117 -5.90 12.34 71.51
C LYS A 117 -5.96 12.00 72.99
N ASP A 118 -6.22 12.97 73.86
CA ASP A 118 -6.37 12.75 75.30
C ASP A 118 -7.74 12.11 75.63
N ASP A 119 -8.78 12.46 74.87
CA ASP A 119 -10.11 11.85 74.96
C ASP A 119 -10.20 10.55 74.13
N GLU A 120 -9.60 10.50 72.93
CA GLU A 120 -9.49 9.28 72.11
C GLU A 120 -8.67 8.18 72.78
N LEU A 121 -7.73 8.47 73.68
CA LEU A 121 -7.01 7.44 74.45
C LEU A 121 -7.95 6.69 75.41
N ARG A 122 -8.88 7.41 76.04
CA ARG A 122 -9.93 6.82 76.89
C ARG A 122 -10.93 6.01 76.06
N GLU A 123 -11.35 6.52 74.91
CA GLU A 123 -12.23 5.79 73.99
C GLU A 123 -11.53 4.60 73.33
N ARG A 124 -10.22 4.67 73.06
CA ARG A 124 -9.42 3.57 72.50
C ARG A 124 -9.25 2.42 73.48
N ASP A 125 -9.10 2.69 74.77
CA ASP A 125 -9.04 1.64 75.80
C ASP A 125 -10.43 1.01 76.05
N GLN A 126 -11.52 1.78 75.95
CA GLN A 126 -12.89 1.23 75.92
C GLN A 126 -13.14 0.37 74.67
N MET A 127 -12.72 0.84 73.49
CA MET A 127 -12.78 0.11 72.22
C MET A 127 -11.91 -1.15 72.22
N ARG A 128 -10.78 -1.18 72.92
CA ARG A 128 -9.97 -2.40 73.07
C ARG A 128 -10.68 -3.44 73.92
N TYR A 129 -11.35 -3.01 74.98
CA TYR A 129 -12.16 -3.86 75.85
C TYR A 129 -13.39 -4.40 75.11
N GLU A 130 -14.10 -3.56 74.36
CA GLU A 130 -15.23 -3.96 73.52
C GLU A 130 -14.81 -4.86 72.36
N ARG A 131 -13.71 -4.56 71.65
CA ARG A 131 -13.20 -5.39 70.55
C ARG A 131 -12.62 -6.72 71.04
N HIS A 132 -12.26 -6.82 72.31
CA HIS A 132 -11.92 -8.11 72.95
C HIS A 132 -13.19 -8.91 73.27
N LYS A 133 -14.25 -8.24 73.75
CA LYS A 133 -15.57 -8.82 74.03
C LYS A 133 -16.29 -9.26 72.74
N ASP A 134 -16.17 -8.49 71.66
CA ASP A 134 -16.72 -8.78 70.35
C ASP A 134 -15.91 -9.85 69.62
N ARG A 135 -14.57 -9.87 69.70
CA ARG A 135 -13.79 -11.02 69.20
C ARG A 135 -14.12 -12.32 69.94
N ALA A 136 -14.48 -12.26 71.22
CA ALA A 136 -14.96 -13.43 71.96
C ALA A 136 -16.37 -13.86 71.47
N ARG A 137 -17.27 -12.91 71.20
CA ARG A 137 -18.62 -13.17 70.68
C ARG A 137 -18.60 -13.66 69.22
N GLU A 138 -17.73 -13.08 68.40
CA GLU A 138 -17.49 -13.40 66.99
C GLU A 138 -16.73 -14.71 66.83
N ARG A 139 -15.77 -15.05 67.71
CA ARG A 139 -15.17 -16.40 67.73
C ARG A 139 -16.21 -17.48 68.04
N ASN A 140 -17.19 -17.19 68.90
CA ASN A 140 -18.31 -18.10 69.16
C ASN A 140 -19.29 -18.17 67.98
N LEU A 141 -19.52 -17.08 67.24
CA LEU A 141 -20.42 -17.04 66.09
C LEU A 141 -19.78 -17.62 64.80
N ALA A 142 -18.49 -17.39 64.57
CA ALA A 142 -17.72 -17.93 63.45
C ALA A 142 -17.50 -19.44 63.55
N ARG A 143 -17.54 -19.99 64.77
CA ARG A 143 -17.56 -21.44 65.00
C ARG A 143 -18.90 -22.09 64.62
N ALA A 144 -19.94 -21.30 64.34
CA ALA A 144 -21.28 -21.79 64.04
C ALA A 144 -21.63 -21.90 62.53
N ALA A 145 -20.92 -21.24 61.60
CA ALA A 145 -21.18 -21.40 60.15
C ALA A 145 -20.07 -20.84 59.20
N PRO A 146 -19.08 -21.65 58.76
CA PRO A 146 -17.97 -21.18 57.92
C PRO A 146 -18.17 -21.21 56.39
N ASP A 147 -19.21 -21.83 55.83
CA ASP A 147 -19.11 -22.32 54.44
C ASP A 147 -19.66 -21.44 53.29
N LYS A 148 -20.25 -20.25 53.55
CA LYS A 148 -21.01 -19.55 52.47
C LYS A 148 -20.53 -18.16 52.03
N ARG A 149 -19.47 -17.59 52.61
CA ARG A 149 -18.99 -16.23 52.23
C ARG A 149 -17.61 -16.15 51.58
N SER A 150 -16.74 -17.15 51.75
CA SER A 150 -15.33 -17.04 51.30
C SER A 150 -15.11 -17.24 49.79
N LYS A 151 -15.98 -18.01 49.12
CA LYS A 151 -15.74 -18.42 47.72
C LYS A 151 -16.00 -17.30 46.70
N LEU A 152 -17.01 -16.46 46.95
CA LEU A 152 -17.51 -15.47 45.98
C LEU A 152 -16.67 -14.18 45.93
N GLN A 153 -15.97 -13.86 47.03
CA GLN A 153 -15.07 -12.71 47.09
C GLN A 153 -13.69 -13.03 46.48
N ARG A 154 -13.21 -14.27 46.68
CA ARG A 154 -11.92 -14.73 46.15
C ARG A 154 -11.89 -14.82 44.62
N ASP A 155 -13.03 -15.12 43.97
CA ASP A 155 -13.10 -15.16 42.50
C ASP A 155 -13.10 -13.77 41.86
N ARG A 156 -13.42 -12.70 42.61
CA ARG A 156 -13.47 -11.31 42.11
C ARG A 156 -12.11 -10.60 42.12
N GLU A 157 -11.18 -11.06 42.96
CA GLU A 157 -9.86 -10.47 43.17
C GLU A 157 -8.73 -11.25 42.49
N ARG A 158 -9.04 -12.28 41.67
CA ARG A 158 -8.01 -13.03 40.94
C ARG A 158 -7.39 -12.18 39.83
N ASP A 159 -6.07 -12.13 39.81
CA ASP A 159 -5.28 -11.47 38.77
C ASP A 159 -5.49 -12.15 37.41
N ILE A 160 -5.38 -11.35 36.34
CA ILE A 160 -5.68 -11.74 34.95
C ILE A 160 -4.89 -12.99 34.52
N SER A 161 -3.66 -13.16 35.00
CA SER A 161 -2.82 -14.33 34.73
C SER A 161 -3.34 -15.63 35.36
N GLU A 162 -3.88 -15.58 36.58
CA GLU A 162 -4.49 -16.74 37.26
C GLU A 162 -5.83 -17.11 36.62
N GLN A 163 -6.56 -16.12 36.13
CA GLN A 163 -7.82 -16.31 35.42
C GLN A 163 -7.61 -17.05 34.08
N ILE A 164 -6.51 -16.75 33.38
CA ILE A 164 -6.10 -17.45 32.15
C ILE A 164 -5.66 -18.90 32.47
N ALA A 165 -4.89 -19.11 33.54
CA ALA A 165 -4.43 -20.45 33.93
C ALA A 165 -5.58 -21.38 34.39
N LEU A 166 -6.66 -20.81 34.94
CA LEU A 166 -7.89 -21.52 35.31
C LEU A 166 -8.90 -21.70 34.16
N GLY A 167 -8.57 -21.24 32.95
CA GLY A 167 -9.44 -21.37 31.77
C GLY A 167 -10.75 -20.60 31.88
N MET A 168 -10.83 -19.58 32.75
CA MET A 168 -11.99 -18.71 32.80
C MET A 168 -12.02 -17.84 31.54
N PRO A 169 -13.13 -17.84 30.76
CA PRO A 169 -13.19 -17.09 29.52
C PRO A 169 -13.09 -15.60 29.82
N ALA A 170 -12.11 -14.93 29.19
CA ALA A 170 -11.98 -13.49 29.26
C ALA A 170 -13.31 -12.88 28.79
N LYS A 171 -13.99 -12.12 29.66
CA LYS A 171 -15.10 -11.28 29.24
C LYS A 171 -14.50 -10.22 28.32
N THR A 172 -14.52 -10.47 27.03
CA THR A 172 -14.27 -9.47 26.01
C THR A 172 -15.38 -8.44 26.17
N ILE A 173 -15.06 -7.34 26.86
CA ILE A 173 -15.86 -6.13 26.85
C ILE A 173 -15.79 -5.63 25.41
N THR A 174 -16.62 -6.20 24.55
CA THR A 174 -16.87 -5.74 23.20
C THR A 174 -17.76 -4.50 23.36
N GLY A 175 -17.09 -3.35 23.42
CA GLY A 175 -17.58 -2.00 23.09
C GLY A 175 -18.95 -1.60 23.62
N GLY A 176 -18.97 -0.63 24.54
CA GLY A 176 -20.20 0.09 24.92
C GLY A 176 -20.78 0.99 23.83
N GLU A 177 -20.58 0.67 22.55
CA GLU A 177 -21.15 1.38 21.41
C GLU A 177 -22.10 0.45 20.65
N VAL A 178 -23.22 1.02 20.18
CA VAL A 178 -24.28 0.33 19.44
C VAL A 178 -23.67 -0.38 18.24
N GLN A 179 -23.87 -1.69 18.14
CA GLN A 179 -23.41 -2.48 17.00
C GLN A 179 -24.10 -1.97 15.72
N PHE A 180 -23.33 -1.42 14.79
CA PHE A 180 -23.85 -0.98 13.50
C PHE A 180 -24.01 -2.15 12.53
N ASP A 181 -25.03 -2.10 11.65
CA ASP A 181 -25.23 -3.09 10.59
C ASP A 181 -24.11 -2.99 9.54
N GLN A 182 -23.35 -4.07 9.41
CA GLN A 182 -22.19 -4.17 8.53
C GLN A 182 -22.53 -3.89 7.05
N ARG A 183 -23.77 -4.16 6.60
CA ARG A 183 -24.18 -3.87 5.22
C ARG A 183 -24.22 -2.37 4.93
N LEU A 184 -24.49 -1.54 5.93
CA LEU A 184 -24.50 -0.09 5.79
C LEU A 184 -23.08 0.49 5.75
N MET A 185 -22.18 -0.06 6.59
CA MET A 185 -20.81 0.44 6.74
C MET A 185 -19.85 -0.06 5.65
N ASN A 186 -20.20 -1.12 4.94
CA ASN A 186 -19.43 -1.62 3.80
C ASN A 186 -19.86 -0.99 2.46
N THR A 187 -20.49 0.18 2.46
CA THR A 187 -20.81 0.90 1.23
C THR A 187 -19.74 1.96 0.95
N THR A 188 -19.14 1.93 -0.24
CA THR A 188 -18.05 2.85 -0.67
C THR A 188 -18.56 4.20 -1.19
N LYS A 189 -19.88 4.44 -1.15
CA LYS A 189 -20.55 5.57 -1.81
C LYS A 189 -20.21 6.96 -1.25
N GLY A 190 -19.54 7.06 -0.10
CA GLY A 190 -19.31 8.33 0.58
C GLY A 190 -18.06 9.12 0.17
N MET A 191 -17.05 8.48 -0.44
CA MET A 191 -15.79 9.18 -0.80
C MET A 191 -15.71 9.59 -2.27
N ASP A 192 -16.53 9.00 -3.14
CA ASP A 192 -16.44 9.17 -4.60
C ASP A 192 -17.49 10.16 -5.15
N SER A 193 -18.49 10.54 -4.34
CA SER A 193 -19.58 11.46 -4.73
C SER A 193 -19.24 12.94 -4.48
N GLY A 194 -17.97 13.33 -4.65
CA GLY A 194 -17.53 14.72 -4.58
C GLY A 194 -17.83 15.47 -5.87
N TYR A 195 -18.19 16.75 -5.77
CA TYR A 195 -18.26 17.64 -6.94
C TYR A 195 -16.92 17.58 -7.70
N GLY A 196 -16.95 17.01 -8.90
CA GLY A 196 -15.82 16.98 -9.81
C GLY A 196 -15.62 18.33 -10.51
N ASP A 197 -14.55 18.42 -11.30
CA ASP A 197 -14.29 19.54 -12.21
C ASP A 197 -15.49 19.76 -13.16
N ASP A 198 -15.72 21.01 -13.60
CA ASP A 198 -16.87 21.35 -14.47
C ASP A 198 -16.83 20.63 -15.84
N GLU A 199 -15.65 20.11 -16.20
CA GLU A 199 -15.40 19.30 -17.40
C GLU A 199 -15.64 17.79 -17.18
N ALA A 200 -15.77 17.35 -15.93
CA ALA A 200 -16.08 15.98 -15.60
C ALA A 200 -17.59 15.76 -15.74
N TYR A 201 -18.02 15.11 -16.83
CA TYR A 201 -19.41 14.76 -17.15
C TYR A 201 -20.04 13.76 -16.15
N ASN A 202 -20.07 14.11 -14.85
CA ASN A 202 -20.48 13.28 -13.72
C ASN A 202 -21.81 13.78 -13.11
N VAL A 203 -22.71 14.34 -13.92
CA VAL A 203 -24.00 14.91 -13.48
C VAL A 203 -24.94 13.86 -12.87
N TYR A 204 -24.79 12.59 -13.28
CA TYR A 204 -25.64 11.48 -12.83
C TYR A 204 -24.83 10.44 -12.07
N ASP A 205 -25.40 9.93 -10.98
CA ASP A 205 -24.81 8.91 -10.10
C ASP A 205 -24.87 7.49 -10.70
N LYS A 206 -25.76 7.28 -11.69
CA LYS A 206 -25.98 5.99 -12.35
C LYS A 206 -26.06 6.14 -13.87
N PRO A 207 -25.54 5.17 -14.63
CA PRO A 207 -25.74 5.13 -16.07
C PRO A 207 -27.22 4.88 -16.40
N TRP A 208 -27.68 5.46 -17.52
CA TRP A 208 -29.05 5.28 -18.02
C TRP A 208 -29.42 3.80 -18.27
N ARG A 209 -28.43 2.96 -18.61
CA ARG A 209 -28.57 1.49 -18.70
C ARG A 209 -27.52 0.81 -17.86
N ASP A 210 -27.93 -0.13 -17.03
CA ASP A 210 -27.03 -0.99 -16.27
C ASP A 210 -26.49 -2.11 -17.18
N THR A 211 -25.47 -1.78 -17.96
CA THR A 211 -24.76 -2.74 -18.81
C THR A 211 -23.81 -3.64 -18.02
N SER A 212 -23.47 -3.29 -16.77
CA SER A 212 -22.63 -4.11 -15.90
C SER A 212 -23.35 -5.34 -15.38
N SER A 213 -24.62 -5.21 -14.98
CA SER A 213 -25.47 -6.35 -14.61
C SER A 213 -25.73 -7.27 -15.82
N LEU A 214 -26.09 -6.68 -16.96
CA LEU A 214 -26.33 -7.44 -18.19
C LEU A 214 -25.06 -8.13 -18.72
N GLY A 215 -23.88 -7.52 -18.60
CA GLY A 215 -22.62 -8.14 -19.05
C GLY A 215 -22.22 -9.38 -18.26
N GLN A 216 -22.67 -9.52 -17.01
CA GLN A 216 -22.48 -10.75 -16.22
C GLN A 216 -23.51 -11.84 -16.56
N HIS A 217 -24.71 -11.45 -16.98
CA HIS A 217 -25.81 -12.36 -17.30
C HIS A 217 -25.99 -12.63 -18.80
N LEU A 218 -25.26 -11.92 -19.67
CA LEU A 218 -25.23 -12.15 -21.11
C LEU A 218 -24.41 -13.42 -21.39
N TYR A 219 -25.13 -14.53 -21.54
CA TYR A 219 -24.67 -15.85 -21.97
C TYR A 219 -23.19 -16.16 -21.70
N ARG A 220 -22.88 -16.59 -20.46
CA ARG A 220 -21.64 -17.28 -20.10
C ARG A 220 -21.97 -18.72 -19.71
N PRO A 221 -21.95 -19.67 -20.66
CA PRO A 221 -22.10 -21.08 -20.33
C PRO A 221 -20.98 -21.50 -19.38
N SER A 222 -21.34 -21.79 -18.13
CA SER A 222 -20.43 -22.37 -17.16
C SER A 222 -20.44 -23.87 -17.37
N LYS A 223 -19.30 -24.45 -17.80
CA LYS A 223 -19.14 -25.91 -17.98
C LYS A 223 -19.48 -26.71 -16.72
N ASN A 224 -19.46 -26.08 -15.55
CA ASN A 224 -19.75 -26.74 -14.28
C ASN A 224 -21.25 -26.77 -13.96
N VAL A 225 -22.03 -25.77 -14.40
CA VAL A 225 -23.46 -25.70 -14.08
C VAL A 225 -24.24 -26.79 -14.82
N ASP A 226 -23.89 -27.07 -16.08
CA ASP A 226 -24.56 -28.14 -16.85
C ASP A 226 -24.24 -29.54 -16.31
N LYS A 227 -23.05 -29.74 -15.72
CA LYS A 227 -22.66 -31.03 -15.15
C LYS A 227 -23.50 -31.39 -13.92
N ASP A 228 -23.84 -30.40 -13.11
CA ASP A 228 -24.67 -30.61 -11.92
C ASP A 228 -26.16 -30.82 -12.27
N ILE A 229 -26.64 -30.23 -13.38
CA ILE A 229 -28.05 -30.30 -13.80
C ILE A 229 -28.36 -31.54 -14.64
N TYR A 230 -27.48 -31.89 -15.59
CA TYR A 230 -27.71 -33.00 -16.54
C TYR A 230 -26.86 -34.24 -16.27
N GLY A 231 -25.93 -34.18 -15.31
CA GLY A 231 -25.05 -35.29 -14.94
C GLY A 231 -24.17 -35.77 -16.09
N ASP A 232 -23.54 -36.94 -15.90
CA ASP A 232 -22.70 -37.58 -16.93
C ASP A 232 -23.51 -38.21 -18.08
N ASP A 233 -24.85 -38.14 -18.06
CA ASP A 233 -25.72 -38.75 -19.07
C ASP A 233 -25.59 -38.07 -20.43
N LEU A 234 -25.37 -36.76 -20.46
CA LEU A 234 -25.10 -36.04 -21.71
C LEU A 234 -23.79 -36.54 -22.35
N GLU A 235 -22.74 -36.75 -21.56
CA GLU A 235 -21.48 -37.33 -22.04
C GLU A 235 -21.65 -38.77 -22.53
N LYS A 236 -22.46 -39.59 -21.86
CA LYS A 236 -22.73 -40.97 -22.28
C LYS A 236 -23.51 -41.02 -23.59
N ILE A 237 -24.51 -40.15 -23.77
CA ILE A 237 -25.31 -40.09 -25.00
C ILE A 237 -24.43 -39.65 -26.18
N VAL A 238 -23.60 -38.61 -25.99
CA VAL A 238 -22.66 -38.11 -27.01
C VAL A 238 -21.61 -39.16 -27.41
N LYS A 239 -21.17 -40.01 -26.47
CA LYS A 239 -20.20 -41.09 -26.74
C LYS A 239 -20.81 -42.34 -27.37
N THR A 240 -22.13 -42.47 -27.46
CA THR A 240 -22.74 -43.65 -28.08
C THR A 240 -22.86 -43.49 -29.59
N ASN A 241 -22.29 -44.43 -30.36
CA ASN A 241 -22.38 -44.51 -31.82
C ASN A 241 -23.79 -44.89 -32.34
N ARG A 242 -24.86 -44.55 -31.61
CA ARG A 242 -26.24 -44.85 -32.00
C ARG A 242 -26.76 -43.95 -33.13
N PHE A 243 -26.11 -42.81 -33.36
CA PHE A 243 -26.52 -41.82 -34.36
C PHE A 243 -25.39 -41.61 -35.38
N VAL A 244 -25.20 -42.59 -36.26
CA VAL A 244 -24.31 -42.49 -37.42
C VAL A 244 -25.19 -42.45 -38.68
N PRO A 245 -25.19 -41.35 -39.46
CA PRO A 245 -25.88 -41.31 -40.75
C PRO A 245 -25.16 -42.15 -41.81
N ASP A 246 -25.92 -42.84 -42.67
CA ASP A 246 -25.36 -43.69 -43.74
C ASP A 246 -24.71 -42.91 -44.91
N LYS A 247 -24.94 -41.60 -45.00
CA LYS A 247 -24.29 -40.69 -45.96
C LYS A 247 -23.74 -39.48 -45.21
N GLU A 248 -22.42 -39.44 -45.10
CA GLU A 248 -21.69 -38.34 -44.46
C GLU A 248 -21.38 -37.23 -45.48
N PHE A 249 -21.33 -35.98 -45.00
CA PHE A 249 -20.97 -34.81 -45.79
C PHE A 249 -19.45 -34.69 -45.87
N SER A 250 -18.87 -34.45 -47.04
CA SER A 250 -17.42 -34.32 -47.19
C SER A 250 -16.89 -33.17 -46.33
N GLY A 251 -16.05 -33.48 -45.34
CA GLY A 251 -15.49 -32.51 -44.38
C GLY A 251 -15.78 -32.83 -42.91
N THR A 252 -16.64 -33.81 -42.62
CA THR A 252 -16.85 -34.28 -41.24
C THR A 252 -16.00 -35.52 -40.94
N ASP A 253 -14.68 -35.37 -40.83
CA ASP A 253 -13.83 -36.47 -40.37
C ASP A 253 -14.07 -36.73 -38.87
N ARG A 254 -14.66 -37.88 -38.56
CA ARG A 254 -14.97 -38.28 -37.17
C ARG A 254 -13.72 -38.63 -36.36
N SER A 255 -12.58 -38.80 -37.02
CA SER A 255 -11.26 -38.95 -36.37
C SER A 255 -10.88 -37.70 -35.57
N ALA A 256 -11.26 -36.51 -36.05
CA ALA A 256 -11.00 -35.24 -35.36
C ALA A 256 -11.98 -34.97 -34.19
N ALA A 257 -13.14 -35.64 -34.16
CA ALA A 257 -14.12 -35.49 -33.09
C ALA A 257 -13.67 -36.12 -31.75
N GLN A 258 -12.66 -37.01 -31.77
CA GLN A 258 -12.06 -37.58 -30.57
C GLN A 258 -11.07 -36.59 -29.89
N ALA A 259 -10.65 -35.53 -30.59
CA ALA A 259 -9.85 -34.45 -30.04
C ALA A 259 -10.74 -33.34 -29.46
N GLY A 260 -11.39 -33.62 -28.32
CA GLY A 260 -11.81 -32.62 -27.32
C GLY A 260 -12.39 -31.30 -27.84
N ARG A 261 -13.45 -31.33 -28.67
CA ARG A 261 -14.20 -30.13 -29.04
C ARG A 261 -14.85 -29.52 -27.79
N SER A 262 -14.28 -28.44 -27.26
CA SER A 262 -14.59 -27.93 -25.91
C SER A 262 -15.15 -26.50 -25.91
N GLY A 263 -16.11 -26.23 -26.79
CA GLY A 263 -16.86 -24.99 -26.80
C GLY A 263 -17.72 -24.85 -28.06
N PRO A 264 -18.73 -23.97 -28.05
CA PRO A 264 -19.65 -23.79 -29.18
C PRO A 264 -18.98 -23.24 -30.45
N VAL A 265 -17.78 -22.65 -30.35
CA VAL A 265 -16.97 -22.23 -31.49
C VAL A 265 -15.51 -22.62 -31.25
N GLN A 266 -14.97 -23.47 -32.12
CA GLN A 266 -13.54 -23.70 -32.25
C GLN A 266 -13.17 -23.48 -33.71
N PHE A 267 -12.11 -22.71 -33.94
CA PHE A 267 -11.55 -22.52 -35.27
C PHE A 267 -10.59 -23.68 -35.55
N GLU A 268 -10.75 -24.32 -36.71
CA GLU A 268 -9.78 -25.30 -37.18
C GLU A 268 -8.49 -24.55 -37.54
N LYS A 269 -7.36 -25.02 -36.98
CA LYS A 269 -6.04 -24.49 -37.35
C LYS A 269 -5.69 -25.11 -38.70
N GLU A 270 -5.94 -24.41 -39.80
CA GLU A 270 -5.34 -24.79 -41.09
C GLU A 270 -3.82 -24.77 -40.94
N GLU A 271 -3.16 -25.85 -41.39
CA GLU A 271 -1.74 -26.13 -41.13
C GLU A 271 -0.76 -25.15 -41.79
N GLU A 272 -1.21 -24.30 -42.70
CA GLU A 272 -0.41 -23.22 -43.29
C GLU A 272 -1.09 -21.88 -43.08
N ASP A 273 -0.60 -21.11 -42.11
CA ASP A 273 -0.94 -19.71 -41.88
C ASP A 273 -0.55 -18.86 -43.11
N PRO A 274 -1.50 -18.48 -43.99
CA PRO A 274 -1.18 -17.81 -45.25
C PRO A 274 -0.61 -16.40 -45.05
N PHE A 275 -0.74 -15.86 -43.83
CA PHE A 275 -0.35 -14.50 -43.47
C PHE A 275 0.87 -14.45 -42.55
N GLY A 276 1.43 -15.59 -42.13
CA GLY A 276 2.63 -15.68 -41.29
C GLY A 276 2.50 -14.99 -39.92
N LEU A 277 1.28 -14.75 -39.46
CA LEU A 277 0.96 -14.11 -38.18
C LEU A 277 1.41 -14.96 -36.98
N ASP A 278 1.41 -16.28 -37.08
CA ASP A 278 1.82 -17.21 -36.03
C ASP A 278 3.36 -17.14 -35.82
N GLN A 279 4.14 -16.98 -36.89
CA GLN A 279 5.59 -16.71 -36.78
C GLN A 279 5.87 -15.33 -36.17
N PHE A 280 5.08 -14.32 -36.53
CA PHE A 280 5.22 -12.98 -35.97
C PHE A 280 4.89 -12.95 -34.46
N LEU A 281 3.80 -13.61 -34.05
CA LEU A 281 3.39 -13.72 -32.65
C LEU A 281 4.37 -14.54 -31.81
N THR A 282 4.98 -15.59 -32.37
CA THR A 282 6.00 -16.38 -31.67
C THR A 282 7.32 -15.62 -31.48
N GLN A 283 7.75 -14.81 -32.45
CA GLN A 283 8.89 -13.91 -32.29
C GLN A 283 8.63 -12.82 -31.25
N ALA A 284 7.45 -12.21 -31.24
CA ALA A 284 7.06 -11.21 -30.25
C ALA A 284 7.03 -11.77 -28.82
N LYS A 285 6.60 -13.02 -28.64
CA LYS A 285 6.67 -13.69 -27.32
C LYS A 285 8.10 -13.94 -26.86
N ARG A 286 9.01 -14.31 -27.77
CA ARG A 286 10.43 -14.56 -27.43
C ARG A 286 11.19 -13.30 -27.01
N SER A 287 10.84 -12.12 -27.52
CA SER A 287 11.53 -10.86 -27.20
C SER A 287 11.17 -10.26 -25.83
N SER A 288 10.08 -10.71 -25.20
CA SER A 288 9.59 -10.17 -23.92
C SER A 288 10.33 -10.67 -22.67
N LYS A 289 11.23 -11.66 -22.79
CA LYS A 289 11.91 -12.26 -21.64
C LYS A 289 13.31 -11.68 -21.47
N ARG A 290 13.41 -10.50 -20.86
CA ARG A 290 14.68 -9.98 -20.31
C ARG A 290 15.03 -10.73 -19.01
N PRO A 291 16.29 -11.16 -18.81
CA PRO A 291 16.71 -11.75 -17.55
C PRO A 291 16.83 -10.66 -16.48
N ASN A 292 16.22 -10.93 -15.32
CA ASN A 292 16.26 -10.11 -14.12
C ASN A 292 17.68 -10.19 -13.51
N TYR A 293 18.51 -9.16 -13.70
CA TYR A 293 19.76 -9.02 -12.96
C TYR A 293 19.45 -8.40 -11.60
N GLU A 294 19.54 -9.23 -10.56
CA GLU A 294 19.48 -8.81 -9.17
C GLU A 294 20.60 -7.79 -8.88
N ARG A 295 20.20 -6.65 -8.31
CA ARG A 295 21.09 -5.66 -7.70
C ARG A 295 21.65 -6.23 -6.40
N GLU A 296 22.86 -6.74 -6.45
CA GLU A 296 23.66 -7.01 -5.26
C GLU A 296 24.06 -5.66 -4.62
N ARG A 297 23.37 -5.30 -3.53
CA ARG A 297 23.72 -4.15 -2.69
C ARG A 297 25.00 -4.48 -1.91
N LYS A 298 26.08 -3.79 -2.25
CA LYS A 298 27.27 -3.65 -1.39
C LYS A 298 26.91 -2.82 -0.16
N ASP A 299 26.52 -3.49 0.91
CA ASP A 299 26.62 -2.98 2.28
C ASP A 299 27.63 -3.89 2.99
N ASP A 300 28.86 -3.40 3.22
CA ASP A 300 29.58 -3.84 4.40
C ASP A 300 30.49 -2.75 4.97
N LYS A 301 30.08 -2.31 6.16
CA LYS A 301 30.72 -1.35 7.03
C LYS A 301 31.83 -2.03 7.83
N ARG A 302 32.95 -1.31 7.97
CA ARG A 302 33.70 -1.11 9.23
C ARG A 302 33.93 -2.35 10.15
N ARG A 303 35.17 -2.84 10.15
CA ARG A 303 35.92 -3.31 11.35
C ARG A 303 37.35 -2.78 11.18
N ARG A 304 37.82 -1.76 11.91
CA ARG A 304 38.38 -1.82 13.27
C ARG A 304 39.09 -3.16 13.55
N HIS A 305 40.39 -3.21 13.26
CA HIS A 305 41.42 -3.48 14.26
C HIS A 305 42.74 -2.83 13.83
#